data_AF-A0A813SC02-F1
#
_entry.id   AF-A0A813SC02-F1
#
_cell.length_a   1.000
_cell.length_b   1.000
_cell.length_c   1.000
_cell.angle_alpha   90.00
_cell.angle_beta   90.00
_cell.angle_gamma   90.00
#
_symmetry.space_group_name_H-M   'P 1'
#
loop_
_entity.id
_entity.type
_entity.pdbx_description
1 polymer ?
#
loop_
_entity_poly.entity_id
_entity_poly.type
_entity_poly.pdbx_seq_one_letter_code
_entity_poly.pdbx_strand_id
1 'polypeptide(L)'
;MKLLKYILYIILIEYLLMIDISTAPNTRQNEISKRGAYAYSTNIEIRCFSNDSIVQLTNGEYKHISLIKPGDKLLTIEKSFIKSTEMIMMLHKSKLEKALFYTFRTKSGHQISLTENHLVPIKSHFNNNEKYIPAKEIQKGDLLFILLNNRTIKYSPIICKTIEIKQAYYAPLTIKGTLLINNILSSCFANVKNHNLAQFSMFPLRFYYTFLKLFHLKYLFNNENEDINWFINLIFHFARYFFPQTLIL
;
A
#
# COMPACT_ATOMS: atom_id res chain seq x y z
N MET A 1 23.43 10.52 21.25
CA MET A 1 22.25 11.40 21.36
C MET A 1 22.03 12.33 20.17
N LYS A 2 23.04 13.04 19.63
CA LYS A 2 22.86 13.97 18.48
C LYS A 2 22.39 13.29 17.18
N LEU A 3 22.97 12.13 16.84
CA LEU A 3 22.58 11.37 15.64
C LEU A 3 21.13 10.89 15.67
N LEU A 4 20.65 10.44 16.84
CA LEU A 4 19.27 9.99 17.01
C LEU A 4 18.27 11.15 16.87
N LYS A 5 18.58 12.33 17.42
CA LYS A 5 17.79 13.55 17.23
C LYS A 5 17.74 13.97 15.75
N TYR A 6 18.84 13.81 15.02
CA TYR A 6 18.90 14.14 13.59
C TYR A 6 18.07 13.19 12.73
N ILE A 7 18.12 11.88 13.03
CA ILE A 7 17.28 10.87 12.37
C ILE A 7 15.79 11.14 12.66
N LEU A 8 15.44 11.49 13.89
CA LEU A 8 14.06 11.82 14.29
C LEU A 8 13.56 13.11 13.64
N TYR A 9 14.42 14.11 13.46
CA TYR A 9 14.11 15.33 12.72
C TYR A 9 13.85 15.03 11.24
N ILE A 10 14.62 14.13 10.63
CA ILE A 10 14.37 13.65 9.26
C ILE A 10 13.03 12.90 9.19
N ILE A 11 12.71 12.05 10.16
CA ILE A 11 11.42 11.33 10.23
C ILE A 11 10.25 12.29 10.36
N LEU A 12 10.37 13.31 11.21
CA LEU A 12 9.35 14.32 11.41
C LEU A 12 9.20 15.21 10.16
N ILE A 13 10.29 15.59 9.50
CA ILE A 13 10.26 16.31 8.22
C ILE A 13 9.63 15.46 7.13
N GLU A 14 9.97 14.17 7.01
CA GLU A 14 9.36 13.28 6.02
C GLU A 14 7.88 13.07 6.30
N TYR A 15 7.47 12.96 7.57
CA TYR A 15 6.06 12.94 7.99
C TYR A 15 5.33 14.25 7.64
N LEU A 16 5.94 15.40 7.89
CA LEU A 16 5.39 16.71 7.51
C LEU A 16 5.33 16.89 5.98
N LEU A 17 6.30 16.38 5.23
CA LEU A 17 6.27 16.36 3.76
C LEU A 17 5.17 15.43 3.23
N MET A 18 4.83 14.35 3.93
CA MET A 18 3.66 13.52 3.62
C MET A 18 2.35 14.27 3.88
N ILE A 19 2.32 15.22 4.81
CA ILE A 19 1.17 16.11 5.09
C ILE A 19 1.10 17.28 4.10
N ASP A 20 2.21 17.91 3.72
CA ASP A 20 2.20 19.06 2.79
C ASP A 20 1.82 18.67 1.35
N ILE A 21 2.12 17.42 0.93
CA ILE A 21 1.56 16.87 -0.32
C ILE A 21 0.02 16.75 -0.23
N SER A 22 -0.57 16.74 0.97
CA SER A 22 -2.02 16.73 1.20
C SER A 22 -2.66 18.12 1.29
N THR A 23 -1.89 19.23 1.28
CA THR A 23 -2.43 20.59 1.51
C THR A 23 -2.12 21.59 0.40
N ALA A 24 -1.45 21.20 -0.69
CA ALA A 24 -1.23 22.11 -1.82
C ALA A 24 -2.58 22.62 -2.40
N PRO A 25 -2.88 23.93 -2.33
CA PRO A 25 -4.16 24.47 -2.76
C PRO A 25 -4.17 24.54 -4.29
N ASN A 26 -5.14 23.87 -4.95
CA ASN A 26 -5.32 24.03 -6.39
C ASN A 26 -6.67 24.66 -6.70
N THR A 27 -6.58 25.91 -7.13
CA THR A 27 -7.64 26.77 -7.64
C THR A 27 -8.19 26.21 -8.95
N ARG A 28 -9.25 25.40 -8.89
CA ARG A 28 -10.18 25.15 -10.00
C ARG A 28 -11.44 24.44 -9.46
N GLN A 29 -12.32 25.21 -8.84
CA GLN A 29 -13.47 24.69 -8.09
C GLN A 29 -14.82 24.86 -8.80
N ASN A 30 -14.85 25.34 -10.05
CA ASN A 30 -16.10 25.54 -10.77
C ASN A 30 -16.08 24.69 -12.04
N GLU A 31 -16.71 23.50 -12.01
CA GLU A 31 -17.56 23.03 -13.13
C GLU A 31 -18.24 21.65 -12.98
N ILE A 32 -18.04 20.86 -11.92
CA ILE A 32 -18.60 19.48 -11.90
C ILE A 32 -19.54 19.26 -10.71
N SER A 33 -20.61 20.06 -10.66
CA SER A 33 -21.74 19.89 -9.74
C SER A 33 -22.91 19.14 -10.40
N LYS A 34 -22.67 18.03 -11.13
CA LYS A 34 -23.75 17.19 -11.70
C LYS A 34 -23.34 15.72 -11.80
N ARG A 35 -23.28 15.02 -10.67
CA ARG A 35 -23.53 13.56 -10.50
C ARG A 35 -23.50 13.24 -9.00
N GLY A 36 -24.46 12.44 -8.54
CA GLY A 36 -24.94 12.34 -7.16
C GLY A 36 -23.90 12.00 -6.09
N ALA A 37 -24.34 12.14 -4.82
CA ALA A 37 -23.55 12.01 -3.60
C ALA A 37 -22.78 10.68 -3.51
N TYR A 38 -21.58 10.66 -4.07
CA TYR A 38 -20.52 9.72 -3.75
C TYR A 38 -19.61 10.41 -2.74
N ALA A 39 -19.10 9.67 -1.77
CA ALA A 39 -17.95 10.11 -0.99
C ALA A 39 -16.74 10.19 -1.94
N TYR A 40 -16.68 11.26 -2.73
CA TYR A 40 -15.40 11.81 -3.16
C TYR A 40 -14.77 12.31 -1.86
N SER A 41 -14.02 11.41 -1.21
CA SER A 41 -13.07 11.82 -0.18
C SER A 41 -12.25 12.93 -0.80
N THR A 42 -12.38 14.12 -0.23
CA THR A 42 -11.62 15.31 -0.57
C THR A 42 -10.14 14.95 -0.52
N ASN A 43 -9.49 14.80 -1.68
CA ASN A 43 -8.04 14.75 -1.89
C ASN A 43 -7.19 13.78 -1.06
N ILE A 44 -7.76 12.73 -0.45
CA ILE A 44 -6.94 11.59 -0.04
C ILE A 44 -6.85 10.69 -1.27
N GLU A 45 -5.67 10.61 -1.91
CA GLU A 45 -5.42 9.59 -2.94
C GLU A 45 -5.59 8.21 -2.26
N ILE A 46 -6.80 7.62 -2.31
CA ILE A 46 -7.07 6.30 -1.74
C ILE A 46 -6.30 5.28 -2.56
N ARG A 47 -5.43 4.50 -1.91
CA ARG A 47 -4.48 3.54 -2.51
C ARG A 47 -4.78 2.14 -2.00
N CYS A 48 -5.85 1.53 -2.48
CA CYS A 48 -6.39 0.36 -1.81
C CYS A 48 -6.76 -0.78 -2.75
N PHE A 49 -6.67 -1.96 -2.16
CA PHE A 49 -7.25 -3.19 -2.64
C PHE A 49 -8.69 -3.31 -2.13
N SER A 50 -9.54 -3.96 -2.91
CA SER A 50 -10.92 -4.25 -2.52
C SER A 50 -10.99 -5.37 -1.50
N ASN A 51 -12.15 -5.50 -0.85
CA ASN A 51 -12.39 -6.52 0.15
C ASN A 51 -12.20 -7.96 -0.35
N ASP A 52 -12.56 -8.27 -1.60
CA ASP A 52 -12.40 -9.61 -2.22
C ASP A 52 -10.93 -10.00 -2.52
N SER A 53 -9.96 -9.28 -1.95
CA SER A 53 -8.54 -9.54 -2.12
C SER A 53 -8.05 -10.60 -1.15
N ILE A 54 -7.27 -11.54 -1.69
CA ILE A 54 -6.66 -12.65 -0.97
C ILE A 54 -5.14 -12.55 -1.13
N VAL A 55 -4.42 -12.78 -0.04
CA VAL A 55 -2.96 -12.87 -0.04
C VAL A 55 -2.54 -14.32 0.16
N GLN A 56 -1.34 -14.66 -0.29
CA GLN A 56 -0.71 -15.92 0.04
C GLN A 56 0.44 -15.72 1.03
N LEU A 57 0.42 -16.49 2.11
CA LEU A 57 1.47 -16.58 3.10
C LEU A 57 2.60 -17.51 2.61
N THR A 58 3.80 -17.36 3.17
CA THR A 58 4.96 -18.18 2.80
C THR A 58 4.82 -19.66 3.17
N ASN A 59 3.93 -20.00 4.11
CA ASN A 59 3.59 -21.37 4.48
C ASN A 59 2.63 -22.04 3.47
N GLY A 60 2.19 -21.31 2.43
CA GLY A 60 1.26 -21.78 1.41
C GLY A 60 -0.21 -21.48 1.70
N GLU A 61 -0.55 -21.01 2.91
CA GLU A 61 -1.90 -20.64 3.32
C GLU A 61 -2.38 -19.38 2.58
N TYR A 62 -3.67 -19.35 2.26
CA TYR A 62 -4.34 -18.16 1.74
C TYR A 62 -5.09 -17.44 2.85
N LYS A 63 -4.95 -16.12 2.89
CA LYS A 63 -5.57 -15.28 3.91
C LYS A 63 -6.29 -14.11 3.26
N HIS A 64 -7.47 -13.79 3.76
CA HIS A 64 -8.22 -12.62 3.32
C HIS A 64 -7.46 -11.33 3.71
N ILE A 65 -7.46 -10.30 2.85
CA ILE A 65 -6.72 -9.05 3.09
C ILE A 65 -7.18 -8.30 4.36
N SER A 66 -8.40 -8.53 4.82
CA SER A 66 -8.89 -7.93 6.07
C SER A 66 -8.30 -8.58 7.32
N LEU A 67 -7.70 -9.77 7.19
CA LEU A 67 -7.21 -10.60 8.29
C LEU A 67 -5.69 -10.57 8.43
N ILE A 68 -4.96 -10.00 7.47
CA ILE A 68 -3.51 -9.90 7.54
C ILE A 68 -3.09 -8.94 8.65
N LYS A 69 -2.02 -9.30 9.36
CA LYS A 69 -1.51 -8.58 10.53
C LYS A 69 -0.02 -8.28 10.37
N PRO A 70 0.50 -7.24 11.05
CA PRO A 70 1.94 -7.04 11.17
C PRO A 70 2.67 -8.33 11.54
N GLY A 71 3.78 -8.62 10.86
CA GLY A 71 4.55 -9.85 11.03
C GLY A 71 4.13 -11.02 10.13
N ASP A 72 2.96 -10.97 9.48
CA ASP A 72 2.57 -11.98 8.49
C ASP A 72 3.59 -12.03 7.34
N LYS A 73 4.11 -13.23 7.06
CA LYS A 73 5.07 -13.45 5.96
C LYS A 73 4.31 -13.76 4.67
N LEU A 74 4.35 -12.83 3.74
CA LEU A 74 3.63 -12.86 2.47
C LEU A 74 4.56 -13.16 1.30
N LEU A 75 3.98 -13.58 0.18
CA LEU A 75 4.71 -13.73 -1.08
C LEU A 75 4.71 -12.44 -1.90
N THR A 76 5.82 -12.20 -2.59
CA THR A 76 5.98 -11.14 -3.59
C THR A 76 6.90 -11.59 -4.72
N ILE A 77 7.01 -10.81 -5.78
CA ILE A 77 7.95 -11.02 -6.89
C ILE A 77 8.93 -9.85 -6.91
N GLU A 78 10.21 -10.16 -7.04
CA GLU A 78 11.26 -9.16 -7.21
C GLU A 78 12.30 -9.71 -8.20
N LYS A 79 12.64 -8.91 -9.24
CA LYS A 79 13.62 -9.29 -10.27
C LYS A 79 13.32 -10.66 -10.89
N SER A 80 12.04 -10.94 -11.15
CA SER A 80 11.54 -12.24 -11.66
C SER A 80 11.73 -13.45 -10.74
N PHE A 81 11.99 -13.24 -9.45
CA PHE A 81 12.05 -14.31 -8.44
C PHE A 81 10.93 -14.17 -7.41
N ILE A 82 10.37 -15.30 -7.01
CA ILE A 82 9.44 -15.36 -5.88
C ILE A 82 10.26 -15.09 -4.61
N LYS A 83 9.81 -14.13 -3.81
CA LYS A 83 10.46 -13.74 -2.55
C LYS A 83 9.43 -13.67 -1.44
N SER A 84 9.92 -13.80 -0.22
CA SER A 84 9.14 -13.47 0.98
C SER A 84 9.23 -11.97 1.26
N THR A 85 8.13 -11.41 1.74
CA THR A 85 8.05 -10.11 2.38
C THR A 85 7.22 -10.22 3.66
N GLU A 86 7.25 -9.19 4.49
CA GLU A 86 6.51 -9.17 5.74
C GLU A 86 5.61 -7.96 5.77
N MET A 87 4.38 -8.14 6.24
CA MET A 87 3.47 -7.04 6.51
C MET A 87 3.99 -6.23 7.70
N ILE A 88 4.10 -4.92 7.51
CA ILE A 88 4.51 -3.98 8.56
C ILE A 88 3.27 -3.42 9.24
N MET A 89 2.29 -2.98 8.44
CA MET A 89 1.08 -2.32 8.93
C MET A 89 0.03 -2.17 7.83
N MET A 90 -1.18 -1.76 8.22
CA MET A 90 -2.25 -1.35 7.33
C MET A 90 -2.28 0.19 7.26
N LEU A 91 -1.89 0.79 6.13
CA LEU A 91 -1.82 2.25 5.95
C LEU A 91 -3.21 2.90 5.91
N HIS A 92 -4.17 2.17 5.35
CA HIS A 92 -5.54 2.63 5.19
C HIS A 92 -6.46 1.42 5.21
N LYS A 93 -7.58 1.52 5.92
CA LYS A 93 -8.64 0.52 5.90
C LYS A 93 -9.98 1.16 6.21
N SER A 94 -11.04 0.70 5.56
CA SER A 94 -12.41 0.93 6.00
C SER A 94 -13.22 -0.33 5.72
N LYS A 95 -14.06 -0.74 6.68
CA LYS A 95 -14.94 -1.91 6.54
C LYS A 95 -16.34 -1.55 6.04
N LEU A 96 -16.73 -0.28 6.17
CA LEU A 96 -18.11 0.16 5.92
C LEU A 96 -18.23 1.02 4.66
N GLU A 97 -17.19 1.77 4.33
CA GLU A 97 -17.22 2.70 3.20
C GLU A 97 -17.19 1.99 1.85
N LYS A 98 -17.75 2.66 0.85
CA LYS A 98 -17.71 2.22 -0.55
C LYS A 98 -16.72 3.09 -1.32
N ALA A 99 -15.99 2.48 -2.23
CA ALA A 99 -15.07 3.17 -3.12
C ALA A 99 -15.22 2.66 -4.56
N LEU A 100 -14.77 3.47 -5.51
CA LEU A 100 -14.68 3.11 -6.92
C LEU A 100 -13.41 2.28 -7.15
N PHE A 101 -13.57 1.13 -7.80
CA PHE A 101 -12.48 0.22 -8.13
C PHE A 101 -12.42 -0.04 -9.63
N TYR A 102 -11.20 -0.10 -10.14
CA TYR A 102 -10.86 -0.64 -11.44
C TYR A 102 -10.57 -2.13 -11.28
N THR A 103 -11.43 -2.96 -11.84
CA THR A 103 -11.31 -4.42 -11.81
C THR A 103 -10.69 -4.90 -13.13
N PHE A 104 -9.58 -5.61 -13.03
CA PHE A 104 -8.88 -6.21 -14.17
C PHE A 104 -9.01 -7.72 -14.13
N ARG A 105 -9.47 -8.31 -15.24
CA ARG A 105 -9.47 -9.76 -15.43
C ARG A 105 -8.47 -10.13 -16.51
N THR A 106 -7.62 -11.10 -16.20
CA THR A 106 -6.56 -11.57 -17.08
C THR A 106 -6.97 -12.83 -17.83
N LYS A 107 -6.31 -13.12 -18.97
CA LYS A 107 -6.56 -14.33 -19.77
C LYS A 107 -6.39 -15.63 -18.98
N SER A 108 -5.47 -15.65 -18.02
CA SER A 108 -5.21 -16.79 -17.13
C SER A 108 -6.28 -17.01 -16.05
N GLY A 109 -7.32 -16.17 -15.99
CA GLY A 109 -8.42 -16.29 -15.02
C GLY A 109 -8.22 -15.49 -13.73
N HIS A 110 -7.06 -14.86 -13.52
CA HIS A 110 -6.80 -14.04 -12.33
C HIS A 110 -7.50 -12.69 -12.43
N GLN A 111 -7.92 -12.17 -11.28
CA GLN A 111 -8.60 -10.88 -11.15
C GLN A 111 -8.07 -10.07 -9.97
N ILE A 112 -7.94 -8.76 -10.16
CA ILE A 112 -7.60 -7.81 -9.10
C ILE A 112 -8.44 -6.54 -9.25
N SER A 113 -8.82 -5.92 -8.13
CA SER A 113 -9.59 -4.68 -8.10
C SER A 113 -8.87 -3.65 -7.25
N LEU A 114 -8.61 -2.50 -7.85
CA LEU A 114 -7.74 -1.46 -7.30
C LEU A 114 -8.37 -0.09 -7.42
N THR A 115 -8.11 0.79 -6.45
CA THR A 115 -8.52 2.19 -6.57
C THR A 115 -7.74 2.91 -7.67
N GLU A 116 -8.29 4.04 -8.13
CA GLU A 116 -7.88 4.75 -9.35
C GLU A 116 -6.36 4.92 -9.52
N ASN A 117 -5.67 5.39 -8.48
CA ASN A 117 -4.26 5.76 -8.57
C ASN A 117 -3.29 4.63 -8.19
N HIS A 118 -3.80 3.49 -7.70
CA HIS A 118 -2.99 2.37 -7.19
C HIS A 118 -2.00 1.88 -8.25
N LEU A 119 -0.72 1.75 -7.91
CA LEU A 119 0.30 1.36 -8.88
C LEU A 119 0.34 -0.16 -9.07
N VAL A 120 0.34 -0.60 -10.32
CA VAL A 120 0.53 -2.00 -10.69
C VAL A 120 1.78 -2.12 -11.56
N PRO A 121 2.71 -3.03 -11.23
CA PRO A 121 3.79 -3.36 -12.12
C PRO A 121 3.25 -4.13 -13.32
N ILE A 122 3.48 -3.57 -14.51
CA ILE A 122 3.22 -4.25 -15.78
C ILE A 122 4.54 -4.55 -16.48
N LYS A 123 4.57 -5.58 -17.32
CA LYS A 123 5.74 -5.86 -18.15
C LYS A 123 5.87 -4.77 -19.20
N SER A 124 7.04 -4.11 -19.24
CA SER A 124 7.34 -3.15 -20.29
C SER A 124 7.42 -3.84 -21.66
N HIS A 125 6.83 -3.20 -22.67
CA HIS A 125 6.89 -3.63 -24.07
C HIS A 125 8.27 -3.38 -24.70
N PHE A 126 9.01 -2.38 -24.21
CA PHE A 126 10.26 -1.91 -24.84
C PHE A 126 11.52 -2.51 -24.20
N ASN A 127 11.45 -2.98 -22.96
CA ASN A 127 12.58 -3.56 -22.25
C ASN A 127 12.14 -4.68 -21.30
N ASN A 128 13.09 -5.41 -20.71
CA ASN A 128 12.82 -6.43 -19.71
C ASN A 128 12.48 -5.90 -18.31
N ASN A 129 12.21 -4.60 -18.18
CA ASN A 129 11.96 -3.97 -16.89
C ASN A 129 10.45 -3.92 -16.56
N GLU A 130 10.17 -3.74 -15.27
CA GLU A 130 8.86 -3.46 -14.72
C GLU A 130 8.54 -1.98 -14.87
N LYS A 131 7.34 -1.65 -15.35
CA LYS A 131 6.81 -0.28 -15.32
C LYS A 131 5.63 -0.23 -14.35
N TYR A 132 5.69 0.66 -13.38
CA TYR A 132 4.59 0.88 -12.44
C TYR A 132 3.62 1.89 -13.04
N ILE A 133 2.36 1.49 -13.21
CA ILE A 133 1.33 2.30 -13.85
C ILE A 133 0.12 2.42 -12.92
N PRO A 134 -0.51 3.60 -12.78
CA PRO A 134 -1.76 3.76 -12.04
C PRO A 134 -2.89 2.92 -12.66
N ALA A 135 -3.76 2.34 -11.83
CA ALA A 135 -4.86 1.50 -12.29
C ALA A 135 -5.71 2.15 -13.40
N LYS A 136 -6.01 3.45 -13.29
CA LYS A 136 -6.78 4.15 -14.33
C LYS A 136 -6.14 4.12 -15.72
N GLU A 137 -4.81 4.12 -15.79
CA GLU A 137 -4.04 4.20 -17.03
C GLU A 137 -3.84 2.84 -17.69
N ILE A 138 -3.98 1.74 -16.94
CA ILE A 138 -3.85 0.37 -17.45
C ILE A 138 -4.87 0.10 -18.56
N GLN A 139 -4.43 -0.53 -19.64
CA GLN A 139 -5.24 -0.86 -20.81
C GLN A 139 -5.42 -2.37 -20.98
N LYS A 140 -6.42 -2.75 -21.77
CA LYS A 140 -6.54 -4.13 -22.24
C LYS A 140 -5.32 -4.48 -23.10
N GLY A 141 -4.81 -5.69 -22.95
CA GLY A 141 -3.56 -6.13 -23.59
C GLY A 141 -2.31 -5.95 -22.74
N ASP A 142 -2.32 -5.04 -21.74
CA ASP A 142 -1.21 -4.90 -20.80
C ASP A 142 -0.99 -6.23 -20.05
N LEU A 143 0.28 -6.52 -19.75
CA LEU A 143 0.73 -7.78 -19.19
C LEU A 143 0.98 -7.66 -17.69
N LEU A 144 0.14 -8.34 -16.89
CA LEU A 144 0.32 -8.42 -15.45
C LEU A 144 1.21 -9.61 -15.08
N PHE A 145 2.04 -9.42 -14.06
CA PHE A 145 2.82 -10.49 -13.43
C PHE A 145 1.88 -11.34 -12.57
N ILE A 146 1.82 -12.63 -12.88
CA ILE A 146 1.01 -13.61 -12.17
C ILE A 146 1.87 -14.74 -11.61
N LEU A 147 1.46 -15.29 -10.48
CA LEU A 147 2.02 -16.52 -9.92
C LEU A 147 1.07 -17.69 -10.20
N LEU A 148 1.49 -18.61 -11.06
CA LEU A 148 0.77 -19.85 -11.36
C LEU A 148 1.26 -21.00 -10.49
N ASN A 149 0.31 -21.83 -10.03
CA ASN A 149 0.57 -23.04 -9.25
C ASN A 149 1.54 -22.81 -8.07
N ASN A 150 1.54 -21.59 -7.53
CA ASN A 150 2.39 -21.13 -6.44
C ASN A 150 3.91 -21.28 -6.69
N ARG A 151 4.32 -21.43 -7.95
CA ARG A 151 5.72 -21.75 -8.30
C ARG A 151 6.23 -21.06 -9.55
N THR A 152 5.35 -20.75 -10.52
CA THR A 152 5.78 -20.24 -11.83
C THR A 152 5.31 -18.82 -12.04
N ILE A 153 6.24 -17.90 -12.22
CA ILE A 153 5.93 -16.52 -12.61
C ILE A 153 5.64 -16.50 -14.10
N LYS A 154 4.49 -15.92 -14.49
CA LYS A 154 4.12 -15.68 -15.89
C LYS A 154 3.59 -14.27 -16.08
N TYR A 155 3.44 -13.90 -17.35
CA TYR A 155 2.76 -12.69 -17.77
C TYR A 155 1.41 -13.06 -18.35
N SER A 156 0.34 -12.42 -17.89
CA SER A 156 -0.99 -12.64 -18.45
C SER A 156 -1.59 -11.33 -18.95
N PRO A 157 -2.06 -11.28 -20.20
CA PRO A 157 -2.68 -10.08 -20.73
C PRO A 157 -4.03 -9.84 -20.06
N ILE A 158 -4.35 -8.57 -19.86
CA ILE A 158 -5.66 -8.11 -19.41
C ILE A 158 -6.65 -8.23 -20.56
N ILE A 159 -7.73 -8.96 -20.33
CA ILE A 159 -8.81 -9.16 -21.31
C ILE A 159 -10.05 -8.33 -20.97
N CYS A 160 -10.22 -7.97 -19.71
CA CYS A 160 -11.35 -7.16 -19.24
C CYS A 160 -10.86 -6.09 -18.26
N LYS A 161 -11.42 -4.89 -18.41
CA LYS A 161 -11.29 -3.76 -17.48
C LYS A 161 -12.71 -3.27 -17.22
N THR A 162 -13.15 -3.34 -15.96
CA THR A 162 -14.44 -2.81 -15.50
C THR A 162 -14.22 -1.80 -14.39
N ILE A 163 -15.20 -0.92 -14.20
CA ILE A 163 -15.21 0.04 -13.10
C ILE A 163 -16.44 -0.30 -12.25
N GLU A 164 -16.21 -0.59 -10.98
CA GLU A 164 -17.21 -1.13 -10.06
C GLU A 164 -17.12 -0.40 -8.72
N ILE A 165 -18.26 -0.21 -8.06
CA ILE A 165 -18.29 0.28 -6.69
C ILE A 165 -18.27 -0.94 -5.77
N LYS A 166 -17.24 -1.03 -4.92
CA LYS A 166 -17.11 -2.11 -3.92
C LYS A 166 -17.10 -1.54 -2.52
N GLN A 167 -17.62 -2.30 -1.57
CA GLN A 167 -17.56 -1.99 -0.15
C GLN A 167 -16.26 -2.51 0.46
N ALA A 168 -15.72 -1.73 1.39
CA ALA A 168 -14.49 -1.95 2.11
C ALA A 168 -13.22 -1.93 1.25
N TYR A 169 -12.15 -1.43 1.87
CA TYR A 169 -10.87 -1.23 1.21
C TYR A 169 -9.71 -1.37 2.19
N TYR A 170 -8.55 -1.80 1.69
CA TYR A 170 -7.37 -2.10 2.51
C TYR A 170 -6.08 -1.71 1.78
N ALA A 171 -5.13 -1.12 2.49
CA ALA A 171 -3.81 -0.71 1.98
C ALA A 171 -2.69 -1.26 2.87
N PRO A 172 -2.31 -2.55 2.72
CA PRO A 172 -1.20 -3.11 3.46
C PRO A 172 0.14 -2.54 2.98
N LEU A 173 1.05 -2.32 3.91
CA LEU A 173 2.44 -1.99 3.64
C LEU A 173 3.33 -3.17 4.01
N THR A 174 4.19 -3.56 3.08
CA THR A 174 5.21 -4.60 3.30
C THR A 174 6.63 -4.03 3.33
N ILE A 175 7.57 -4.81 3.87
CA ILE A 175 9.01 -4.49 3.84
C ILE A 175 9.50 -4.22 2.42
N LYS A 176 9.01 -4.98 1.43
CA LYS A 176 9.44 -4.82 0.04
C LYS A 176 8.63 -3.75 -0.70
N GLY A 177 7.47 -3.37 -0.20
CA GLY A 177 6.58 -2.41 -0.86
C GLY A 177 5.82 -3.00 -2.06
N THR A 178 5.89 -4.32 -2.22
CA THR A 178 5.14 -5.11 -3.18
C THR A 178 4.64 -6.38 -2.50
N LEU A 179 3.55 -6.95 -3.00
CA LEU A 179 2.98 -8.21 -2.56
C LEU A 179 2.14 -8.85 -3.66
N LEU A 180 1.83 -10.14 -3.52
CA LEU A 180 0.87 -10.84 -4.36
C LEU A 180 -0.54 -10.72 -3.78
N ILE A 181 -1.45 -10.13 -4.55
CA ILE A 181 -2.90 -10.10 -4.29
C ILE A 181 -3.59 -10.90 -5.38
N ASN A 182 -4.40 -11.90 -5.01
CA ASN A 182 -5.04 -12.82 -5.95
C ASN A 182 -4.03 -13.40 -6.97
N ASN A 183 -2.82 -13.73 -6.48
CA ASN A 183 -1.66 -14.17 -7.25
C ASN A 183 -1.17 -13.18 -8.33
N ILE A 184 -1.58 -11.91 -8.28
CA ILE A 184 -1.10 -10.84 -9.15
C ILE A 184 -0.13 -9.96 -8.36
N LEU A 185 1.03 -9.64 -8.94
CA LEU A 185 1.97 -8.70 -8.33
C LEU A 185 1.37 -7.30 -8.27
N SER A 186 1.39 -6.69 -7.09
CA SER A 186 0.94 -5.32 -6.91
C SER A 186 1.87 -4.53 -5.99
N SER A 187 1.90 -3.21 -6.21
CA SER A 187 2.57 -2.26 -5.33
C SER A 187 1.76 -2.04 -4.05
N CYS A 188 2.42 -1.66 -2.97
CA CYS A 188 1.77 -1.09 -1.78
C CYS A 188 1.50 0.42 -1.91
N PHE A 189 1.94 1.05 -3.01
CA PHE A 189 1.94 2.51 -3.21
C PHE A 189 1.05 2.94 -4.39
N ALA A 190 0.66 4.22 -4.41
CA ALA A 190 -0.03 4.86 -5.54
C ALA A 190 0.74 6.09 -6.04
N ASN A 191 0.57 6.41 -7.32
CA ASN A 191 1.04 7.59 -8.06
C ASN A 191 2.22 8.42 -7.49
N VAL A 192 3.31 7.77 -7.10
CA VAL A 192 4.59 8.48 -6.92
C VAL A 192 5.28 8.41 -8.27
N LYS A 193 5.57 9.58 -8.87
CA LYS A 193 6.27 9.71 -10.16
C LYS A 193 7.56 8.87 -10.24
N ASN A 194 8.11 8.48 -9.08
CA ASN A 194 9.14 7.45 -8.92
C ASN A 194 8.77 6.47 -7.78
N HIS A 195 8.51 5.19 -8.11
CA HIS A 195 8.31 4.13 -7.10
C HIS A 195 9.45 4.10 -6.06
N ASN A 196 10.68 4.37 -6.48
CA ASN A 196 11.86 4.45 -5.61
C ASN A 196 11.75 5.57 -4.56
N LEU A 197 11.10 6.69 -4.89
CA LEU A 197 10.90 7.79 -3.95
C LEU A 197 9.89 7.41 -2.86
N ALA A 198 8.82 6.69 -3.24
CA ALA A 198 7.86 6.16 -2.28
C ALA A 198 8.51 5.14 -1.33
N GLN A 199 9.38 4.29 -1.88
CA GLN A 199 10.16 3.36 -1.07
C GLN A 199 11.10 4.09 -0.11
N PHE A 200 11.72 5.17 -0.56
CA PHE A 200 12.64 5.97 0.23
C PHE A 200 11.93 6.69 1.39
N SER A 201 10.78 7.33 1.15
CA SER A 201 10.03 8.00 2.24
C SER A 201 9.50 7.02 3.30
N MET A 202 9.35 5.74 2.95
CA MET A 202 8.98 4.69 3.90
C MET A 202 10.19 4.02 4.56
N PHE A 203 11.42 4.43 4.24
CA PHE A 203 12.63 3.85 4.78
C PHE A 203 12.72 3.96 6.31
N PRO A 204 12.44 5.12 6.94
CA PRO A 204 12.56 5.20 8.39
C PRO A 204 11.55 4.33 9.12
N LEU A 205 10.32 4.24 8.60
CA LEU A 205 9.29 3.34 9.13
C LEU A 205 9.75 1.87 9.08
N ARG A 206 10.30 1.44 7.93
CA ARG A 206 10.84 0.08 7.73
C ARG A 206 12.03 -0.19 8.64
N PHE A 207 12.94 0.76 8.76
CA PHE A 207 14.10 0.68 9.64
C PHE A 207 13.65 0.50 11.08
N TYR A 208 12.70 1.31 11.52
CA TYR A 208 12.22 1.28 12.89
C TYR A 208 11.47 -0.02 13.22
N TYR A 209 10.60 -0.49 12.33
CA TYR A 209 9.96 -1.80 12.47
C TYR A 209 10.99 -2.93 12.60
N THR A 210 12.01 -2.91 11.74
CA THR A 210 13.09 -3.91 11.75
C THR A 210 13.91 -3.82 13.05
N PHE A 211 14.20 -2.61 13.52
CA PHE A 211 14.89 -2.35 14.77
C PHE A 211 14.09 -2.89 15.96
N LEU A 212 12.82 -2.50 16.13
CA LEU A 212 11.98 -3.02 17.23
C LEU A 212 11.90 -4.54 17.23
N LYS A 213 11.77 -5.14 16.05
CA LYS A 213 11.74 -6.59 15.89
C LYS A 213 13.06 -7.24 16.34
N LEU A 214 14.20 -6.64 16.01
CA LEU A 214 15.53 -7.11 16.43
C LEU A 214 15.67 -7.11 17.96
N PHE A 215 15.12 -6.09 18.64
CA PHE A 215 15.11 -6.00 20.10
C PHE A 215 13.95 -6.78 20.75
N HIS A 216 13.27 -7.68 20.01
CA HIS A 216 12.14 -8.48 20.48
C HIS A 216 10.94 -7.70 21.05
N LEU A 217 10.81 -6.41 20.73
CA LEU A 217 9.74 -5.53 21.20
C LEU A 217 8.45 -5.68 20.37
N LYS A 218 8.06 -6.92 20.07
CA LYS A 218 6.91 -7.24 19.19
C LYS A 218 5.56 -6.75 19.73
N TYR A 219 5.44 -6.62 21.05
CA TYR A 219 4.21 -6.16 21.69
C TYR A 219 3.78 -4.78 21.19
N LEU A 220 4.73 -3.93 20.78
CA LEU A 220 4.48 -2.56 20.34
C LEU A 220 3.66 -2.44 19.05
N PHE A 221 3.63 -3.48 18.22
CA PHE A 221 2.90 -3.48 16.95
C PHE A 221 1.89 -4.62 16.81
N ASN A 222 1.65 -5.37 17.89
CA ASN A 222 0.67 -6.46 17.95
C ASN A 222 -0.67 -6.05 18.59
N ASN A 223 -0.88 -4.76 18.91
CA ASN A 223 -2.17 -4.33 19.46
C ASN A 223 -3.28 -4.48 18.41
N GLU A 224 -4.13 -5.49 18.63
CA GLU A 224 -5.26 -5.85 17.76
C GLU A 224 -6.43 -4.86 17.90
N ASN A 225 -6.45 -4.12 19.01
CA ASN A 225 -7.48 -3.14 19.35
C ASN A 225 -6.93 -1.74 19.15
N GLU A 226 -7.14 -1.20 17.97
CA GLU A 226 -7.50 0.19 17.67
C GLU A 226 -7.01 0.58 16.29
N ASP A 227 -7.87 1.33 15.59
CA ASP A 227 -7.62 1.92 14.28
C ASP A 227 -6.50 2.98 14.28
N ILE A 228 -5.83 3.16 15.42
CA ILE A 228 -4.61 3.94 15.59
C ILE A 228 -3.43 3.03 15.30
N ASN A 229 -3.02 3.06 14.03
CA ASN A 229 -1.77 2.51 13.52
C ASN A 229 -0.66 2.63 14.58
N TRP A 230 -0.04 1.52 14.99
CA TRP A 230 1.00 1.47 16.03
C TRP A 230 2.09 2.54 15.85
N PHE A 231 2.35 2.96 14.61
CA PHE A 231 3.26 4.05 14.28
C PHE A 231 2.83 5.40 14.87
N ILE A 232 1.53 5.70 14.94
CA ILE A 232 0.99 6.90 15.59
C ILE A 232 1.21 6.82 17.09
N ASN A 233 0.88 5.68 17.73
CA ASN A 233 1.15 5.46 19.15
C ASN A 233 2.64 5.59 19.48
N LEU A 234 3.49 5.13 18.57
CA LEU A 234 4.92 5.28 18.66
C LEU A 234 5.35 6.75 18.57
N ILE A 235 4.87 7.50 17.57
CA ILE A 235 5.12 8.93 17.44
C ILE A 235 4.69 9.64 18.73
N PHE A 236 3.51 9.33 19.27
CA PHE A 236 3.02 9.92 20.51
C PHE A 236 3.87 9.55 21.72
N HIS A 237 4.29 8.28 21.86
CA HIS A 237 5.14 7.84 22.96
C HIS A 237 6.50 8.57 22.93
N PHE A 238 7.10 8.74 21.75
CA PHE A 238 8.34 9.48 21.61
C PHE A 238 8.18 10.99 21.76
N ALA A 239 7.10 11.56 21.24
CA ALA A 239 6.78 12.97 21.42
C ALA A 239 6.61 13.29 22.91
N ARG A 240 5.96 12.41 23.69
CA ARG A 240 5.87 12.53 25.15
C ARG A 240 7.23 12.41 25.85
N TYR A 241 8.10 11.50 25.41
CA TYR A 241 9.41 11.30 26.03
C TYR A 241 10.41 12.44 25.74
N PHE A 242 10.43 12.95 24.50
CA PHE A 242 11.42 13.93 24.05
C PHE A 242 10.92 15.39 24.03
N PHE A 243 9.61 15.60 23.94
CA PHE A 243 8.97 16.92 23.96
C PHE A 243 7.81 16.94 24.99
N PRO A 244 8.10 16.69 26.28
CA PRO A 244 7.06 16.60 27.31
C PRO A 244 6.27 17.91 27.51
N GLN A 245 6.81 19.07 27.05
CA GLN A 245 6.21 20.39 27.23
C GLN A 245 5.29 20.84 26.07
N THR A 246 5.26 20.14 24.93
CA THR A 246 4.50 20.57 23.74
C THR A 246 3.18 19.83 23.52
N LEU A 247 2.91 18.78 24.28
CA LEU A 247 1.68 17.99 24.20
C LEU A 247 0.86 18.20 25.47
N ILE A 248 0.00 19.22 25.45
CA ILE A 248 -1.10 19.35 26.40
C ILE A 248 -2.27 18.58 25.79
N LEU A 249 -2.68 17.49 26.44
CA LEU A 249 -4.01 16.88 26.25
C LEU A 249 -4.96 17.50 27.26
#